data_AF-W4RV25-F1
#
_entry.id   AF-W4RV25-F1
#
_cell.length_a   1.000
_cell.length_b   1.000
_cell.length_c   1.000
_cell.angle_alpha   90.00
_cell.angle_beta   90.00
_cell.angle_gamma   90.00
#
_symmetry.space_group_name_H-M   'P 1'
#
loop_
_entity.id
_entity.type
_entity.pdbx_description
1 polymer ?
#
loop_
_entity_poly.entity_id
_entity_poly.type
_entity_poly.pdbx_seq_one_letter_code
_entity_poly.pdbx_strand_id
1 'polypeptide(L)'
;MMTFFPVPYKDELLYSVLGRYHVRSGNVSIKATQKDIYGTDSITAIMDLPSHIYRIMENLPVGHNYSLEYLITNHTLYPFYAAFLPSEHAAKVKESMIGSDGGSIYNRIGLMASSVKFNHYFKFCPQCVEGEMYNHGELYWHRVHQIPGVLVCPEHNTI
;
A
#
# COMPACT_ATOMS: atom_id res chain seq x y z
N MET A 1 -17.00 6.66 -4.62
CA MET A 1 -17.18 5.21 -4.75
C MET A 1 -16.62 4.75 -6.08
N MET A 2 -15.79 3.70 -6.05
CA MET A 2 -15.06 3.19 -7.21
C MET A 2 -15.99 2.43 -8.16
N THR A 3 -15.80 2.61 -9.46
CA THR A 3 -16.54 1.88 -10.51
C THR A 3 -16.02 0.46 -10.72
N PHE A 4 -14.72 0.25 -10.49
CA PHE A 4 -14.06 -1.04 -10.49
C PHE A 4 -12.89 -0.99 -9.49
N PHE A 5 -12.33 -2.15 -9.15
CA PHE A 5 -11.09 -2.23 -8.38
C PHE A 5 -10.09 -3.10 -9.16
N PRO A 6 -8.88 -2.60 -9.49
CA PRO A 6 -7.87 -3.42 -10.14
C PRO A 6 -7.57 -4.66 -9.31
N VAL A 7 -7.48 -5.82 -9.95
CA VAL A 7 -7.07 -7.04 -9.28
C VAL A 7 -5.63 -6.84 -8.77
N PRO A 8 -5.39 -6.93 -7.45
CA PRO A 8 -4.04 -6.79 -6.91
C PRO A 8 -3.14 -7.93 -7.38
N TYR A 9 -1.93 -7.60 -7.84
CA TYR A 9 -0.92 -8.59 -8.19
C TYR A 9 -0.20 -9.14 -6.97
N LYS A 10 0.48 -10.27 -7.15
CA LYS A 10 1.35 -10.83 -6.11
C LYS A 10 2.45 -9.82 -5.79
N ASP A 11 2.69 -9.61 -4.50
CA ASP A 11 3.67 -8.66 -3.99
C ASP A 11 3.41 -7.19 -4.37
N GLU A 12 2.21 -6.84 -4.84
CA GLU A 12 1.87 -5.44 -5.16
C GLU A 12 1.47 -4.64 -3.91
N LEU A 13 1.93 -3.38 -3.82
CA LEU A 13 1.47 -2.43 -2.81
C LEU A 13 0.04 -1.98 -3.06
N LEU A 14 -0.74 -1.79 -1.99
CA LEU A 14 -2.07 -1.20 -2.05
C LEU A 14 -2.01 0.19 -2.70
N TYR A 15 -0.98 0.97 -2.38
CA TYR A 15 -0.71 2.25 -3.05
C TYR A 15 -0.60 2.11 -4.58
N SER A 16 0.05 1.05 -5.06
CA SER A 16 0.16 0.74 -6.49
C SER A 16 -1.19 0.37 -7.10
N VAL A 17 -1.97 -0.48 -6.42
CA VAL A 17 -3.33 -0.85 -6.86
C VAL A 17 -4.20 0.39 -7.04
N LEU A 18 -4.15 1.32 -6.07
CA LEU A 18 -4.87 2.59 -6.14
C LEU A 18 -4.33 3.52 -7.25
N GLY A 19 -3.02 3.48 -7.51
CA GLY A 19 -2.39 4.17 -8.64
C GLY A 19 -2.85 3.61 -10.00
N ARG A 20 -2.97 2.29 -10.13
CA ARG A 20 -3.55 1.66 -11.32
C ARG A 20 -5.02 2.02 -11.49
N TYR A 21 -5.77 2.09 -10.39
CA TYR A 21 -7.15 2.58 -10.43
C TYR A 21 -7.21 4.00 -10.99
N HIS A 22 -6.38 4.92 -10.49
CA HIS A 22 -6.30 6.30 -10.98
C HIS A 22 -6.13 6.39 -12.50
N VAL A 23 -5.16 5.64 -13.03
CA VAL A 23 -4.85 5.62 -14.47
C VAL A 23 -6.01 5.02 -15.27
N ARG A 24 -6.51 3.86 -14.84
CA ARG A 24 -7.55 3.10 -15.56
C ARG A 24 -8.93 3.75 -15.49
N SER A 25 -9.23 4.50 -14.44
CA SER A 25 -10.50 5.21 -14.30
C SER A 25 -10.56 6.50 -15.13
N GLY A 26 -9.42 6.94 -15.68
CA GLY A 26 -9.33 8.21 -16.41
C GLY A 26 -9.51 9.43 -15.51
N ASN A 27 -9.26 9.29 -14.21
CA ASN A 27 -9.43 10.39 -13.26
C ASN A 27 -8.43 11.52 -13.57
N VAL A 28 -8.96 12.70 -13.87
CA VAL A 28 -8.15 13.88 -14.26
C VAL A 28 -7.38 14.52 -13.10
N SER A 29 -7.65 14.11 -11.86
CA SER A 29 -6.95 14.62 -10.68
C SER A 29 -6.87 13.61 -9.54
N ILE A 30 -5.86 13.78 -8.70
CA ILE A 30 -5.68 13.00 -7.47
C ILE A 30 -6.88 13.20 -6.54
N LYS A 31 -7.44 14.41 -6.46
CA LYS A 31 -8.64 14.68 -5.63
C LYS A 31 -9.86 13.88 -6.07
N ALA A 32 -10.09 13.75 -7.38
CA ALA A 32 -11.16 12.90 -7.90
C ALA A 32 -10.95 11.44 -7.47
N THR A 33 -9.71 10.97 -7.57
CA THR A 33 -9.34 9.62 -7.15
C THR A 33 -9.48 9.39 -5.65
N GLN A 34 -9.09 10.35 -4.82
CA GLN A 34 -9.29 10.26 -3.37
C GLN A 34 -10.78 10.24 -3.00
N LYS A 35 -11.62 11.03 -3.67
CA LYS A 35 -13.08 10.98 -3.49
C LYS A 35 -13.65 9.62 -3.88
N ASP A 36 -13.14 9.00 -4.94
CA ASP A 36 -13.57 7.67 -5.33
C ASP A 36 -13.20 6.61 -4.28
N ILE A 37 -11.95 6.64 -3.82
CA ILE A 37 -11.33 5.63 -2.95
C ILE A 37 -11.78 5.78 -1.48
N TYR A 38 -11.81 7.00 -0.96
CA TYR A 38 -12.03 7.26 0.47
C TYR A 38 -13.36 7.99 0.77
N GLY A 39 -14.08 8.43 -0.27
CA GLY A 39 -15.25 9.30 -0.11
C GLY A 39 -14.91 10.75 0.27
N THR A 40 -13.63 11.12 0.31
CA THR A 40 -13.13 12.46 0.65
C THR A 40 -11.79 12.73 -0.03
N ASP A 41 -11.45 13.99 -0.28
CA ASP A 41 -10.14 14.44 -0.80
C ASP A 41 -9.20 14.99 0.29
N SER A 42 -9.54 14.73 1.56
CA SER A 42 -8.75 15.16 2.73
C SER A 42 -7.76 14.10 3.23
N ILE A 43 -7.73 12.91 2.60
CA ILE A 43 -6.91 11.78 3.03
C ILE A 43 -5.73 11.62 2.07
N THR A 44 -4.52 11.64 2.64
CA THR A 44 -3.30 11.35 1.90
C THR A 44 -3.09 9.85 1.83
N ALA A 45 -2.95 9.31 0.62
CA ALA A 45 -2.55 7.92 0.42
C ALA A 45 -1.08 7.75 0.84
N ILE A 46 -0.82 6.81 1.75
CA ILE A 46 0.51 6.49 2.27
C ILE A 46 0.94 5.13 1.70
N MET A 47 2.23 5.00 1.40
CA MET A 47 2.80 3.84 0.72
C MET A 47 2.89 2.59 1.60
N ASP A 48 3.40 2.74 2.83
CA ASP A 48 3.81 1.61 3.68
C ASP A 48 2.70 1.13 4.61
N LEU A 49 2.20 2.02 5.47
CA LEU A 49 1.22 1.76 6.53
C LEU A 49 0.06 2.75 6.42
N PRO A 50 -0.81 2.61 5.41
CA PRO A 50 -1.93 3.51 5.22
C PRO A 50 -2.97 3.40 6.34
N SER A 51 -3.57 4.53 6.70
CA SER A 51 -4.81 4.58 7.49
C SER A 51 -6.04 4.61 6.59
N HIS A 52 -7.23 4.62 7.20
CA HIS A 52 -8.53 4.71 6.55
C HIS A 52 -8.84 3.54 5.59
N ILE A 53 -8.27 2.36 5.81
CA ILE A 53 -8.53 1.20 4.94
C ILE A 53 -10.01 0.81 4.96
N TYR A 54 -10.73 1.06 6.07
CA TYR A 54 -12.18 0.88 6.12
C TYR A 54 -12.93 1.66 5.03
N ARG A 55 -12.50 2.89 4.72
CA ARG A 55 -13.13 3.72 3.69
C ARG A 55 -12.92 3.17 2.30
N ILE A 56 -11.76 2.57 2.05
CA ILE A 56 -11.47 1.87 0.78
C ILE A 56 -12.49 0.76 0.61
N MET A 57 -12.69 -0.07 1.64
CA MET A 57 -13.66 -1.17 1.63
C MET A 57 -15.09 -0.68 1.39
N GLU A 58 -15.52 0.39 2.07
CA GLU A 58 -16.85 0.98 1.89
C GLU A 58 -17.08 1.53 0.47
N ASN A 59 -16.01 1.89 -0.24
CA ASN A 59 -16.07 2.46 -1.59
C ASN A 59 -15.72 1.46 -2.69
N LEU A 60 -15.47 0.18 -2.37
CA LEU A 60 -15.27 -0.86 -3.38
C LEU A 60 -16.57 -1.14 -4.15
N PRO A 61 -16.47 -1.68 -5.38
CA PRO A 61 -17.64 -2.12 -6.12
C PRO A 61 -18.46 -3.15 -5.34
N VAL A 62 -19.78 -3.08 -5.46
CA VAL A 62 -20.71 -4.02 -4.82
C VAL A 62 -20.37 -5.46 -5.23
N GLY A 63 -20.29 -6.37 -4.25
CA GLY A 63 -19.98 -7.77 -4.48
C GLY A 63 -18.49 -8.11 -4.55
N HIS A 64 -17.60 -7.19 -4.13
CA HIS A 64 -16.18 -7.52 -3.95
C HIS A 64 -15.98 -8.63 -2.91
N ASN A 65 -14.90 -9.40 -3.05
CA ASN A 65 -14.55 -10.49 -2.12
C ASN A 65 -13.32 -10.19 -1.24
N TYR A 66 -12.84 -8.94 -1.26
CA TYR A 66 -11.71 -8.53 -0.42
C TYR A 66 -12.12 -8.37 1.05
N SER A 67 -11.16 -8.57 1.95
CA SER A 67 -11.29 -8.27 3.37
C SER A 67 -10.23 -7.26 3.80
N LEU A 68 -10.49 -6.55 4.91
CA LEU A 68 -9.50 -5.67 5.53
C LEU A 68 -8.18 -6.41 5.80
N GLU A 69 -8.30 -7.64 6.32
CA GLU A 69 -7.16 -8.49 6.63
C GLU A 69 -6.34 -8.83 5.40
N TYR A 70 -7.02 -9.19 4.31
CA TYR A 70 -6.35 -9.51 3.06
C TYR A 70 -5.54 -8.32 2.55
N LEU A 71 -6.12 -7.11 2.51
CA LEU A 71 -5.43 -5.91 2.03
C LEU A 71 -4.24 -5.54 2.92
N ILE A 72 -4.42 -5.55 4.25
CA ILE A 72 -3.38 -5.21 5.21
C ILE A 72 -2.22 -6.21 5.10
N THR A 73 -2.50 -7.50 5.14
CA THR A 73 -1.44 -8.53 5.22
C THR A 73 -0.74 -8.75 3.87
N ASN A 74 -1.44 -8.62 2.75
CA ASN A 74 -0.88 -8.95 1.43
C ASN A 74 -0.48 -7.74 0.58
N HIS A 75 -0.96 -6.54 0.90
CA HIS A 75 -0.75 -5.34 0.08
C HIS A 75 -0.23 -4.14 0.87
N THR A 76 0.26 -4.32 2.10
CA THR A 76 0.94 -3.26 2.85
C THR A 76 2.27 -3.76 3.42
N LEU A 77 3.05 -2.87 4.04
CA LEU A 77 4.26 -3.26 4.76
C LEU A 77 3.97 -3.68 6.22
N TYR A 78 2.70 -3.77 6.64
CA TYR A 78 2.32 -4.17 8.00
C TYR A 78 3.01 -5.45 8.49
N PRO A 79 3.07 -6.57 7.74
CA PRO A 79 3.70 -7.79 8.24
C PRO A 79 5.19 -7.63 8.57
N PHE A 80 5.90 -6.79 7.80
CA PHE A 80 7.30 -6.50 8.05
C PHE A 80 7.47 -5.80 9.40
N TYR A 81 6.71 -4.71 9.64
CA TYR A 81 6.80 -3.98 10.91
C TYR A 81 6.26 -4.79 12.10
N ALA A 82 5.15 -5.51 11.91
CA ALA A 82 4.53 -6.32 12.94
C ALA A 82 5.46 -7.43 13.47
N ALA A 83 6.35 -7.97 12.63
CA ALA A 83 7.33 -8.98 13.04
C ALA A 83 8.32 -8.48 14.12
N PHE A 84 8.51 -7.16 14.25
CA PHE A 84 9.41 -6.54 15.21
C PHE A 84 8.66 -5.92 16.42
N LEU A 85 7.36 -6.14 16.54
CA LEU A 85 6.53 -5.57 17.60
C LEU A 85 5.94 -6.66 18.49
N PRO A 86 5.73 -6.38 19.80
CA PRO A 86 4.86 -7.19 20.63
C PRO A 86 3.47 -7.33 19.99
N SER A 87 2.83 -8.50 20.11
CA SER A 87 1.55 -8.80 19.46
C SER A 87 0.45 -7.78 19.76
N GLU A 88 0.37 -7.28 21.00
CA GLU A 88 -0.57 -6.23 21.40
C GLU A 88 -0.31 -4.90 20.67
N HIS A 89 0.96 -4.54 20.47
CA HIS A 89 1.33 -3.33 19.75
C HIS A 89 1.05 -3.48 18.25
N ALA A 90 1.34 -4.64 17.66
CA ALA A 90 1.01 -4.93 16.27
C ALA A 90 -0.51 -4.84 16.03
N ALA A 91 -1.32 -5.39 16.94
CA ALA A 91 -2.79 -5.28 16.87
C ALA A 91 -3.26 -3.82 16.89
N LYS A 92 -2.72 -2.99 17.79
CA LYS A 92 -3.05 -1.54 17.85
C LYS A 92 -2.66 -0.80 16.58
N VAL A 93 -1.51 -1.13 15.98
CA VAL A 93 -1.07 -0.54 14.70
C VAL A 93 -2.07 -0.89 13.60
N LYS A 94 -2.49 -2.15 13.53
CA LYS A 94 -3.50 -2.61 12.58
C LYS A 94 -4.85 -1.92 12.79
N GLU A 95 -5.28 -1.72 14.03
CA GLU A 95 -6.49 -0.95 14.35
C GLU A 95 -6.37 0.50 13.85
N SER A 96 -5.24 1.16 14.05
CA SER A 96 -4.97 2.50 13.51
C SER A 96 -4.98 2.54 11.98
N MET A 97 -4.47 1.50 11.31
CA MET A 97 -4.53 1.37 9.85
C MET A 97 -5.96 1.20 9.34
N ILE A 98 -6.77 0.40 10.05
CA ILE A 98 -8.18 0.21 9.73
C ILE A 98 -8.95 1.51 9.95
N GLY A 99 -8.72 2.22 11.06
CA GLY A 99 -9.46 3.42 11.46
C GLY A 99 -8.92 4.73 10.86
N SER A 100 -9.16 5.83 11.57
CA SER A 100 -8.77 7.19 11.14
C SER A 100 -7.55 7.77 11.85
N ASP A 101 -6.96 7.03 12.79
CA ASP A 101 -5.83 7.49 13.61
C ASP A 101 -4.48 7.19 12.94
N GLY A 102 -4.26 7.74 11.74
CA GLY A 102 -3.02 7.53 10.99
C GLY A 102 -1.79 8.17 11.62
N GLY A 103 -1.97 9.27 12.37
CA GLY A 103 -0.86 10.00 12.98
C GLY A 103 -0.13 9.21 14.08
N SER A 104 -0.79 8.26 14.73
CA SER A 104 -0.17 7.45 15.79
C SER A 104 0.59 6.22 15.28
N ILE A 105 0.40 5.82 14.01
CA ILE A 105 1.00 4.60 13.44
C ILE A 105 2.52 4.61 13.56
N TYR A 106 3.18 5.66 13.05
CA TYR A 106 4.65 5.77 13.08
C TYR A 106 5.24 5.86 14.49
N ASN A 107 4.47 6.40 15.45
CA ASN A 107 4.87 6.44 16.84
C ASN A 107 4.80 5.03 17.47
N ARG A 108 3.70 4.30 17.24
CA ARG A 108 3.47 2.95 17.79
C ARG A 108 4.48 1.91 17.34
N ILE A 109 4.97 2.05 16.10
CA ILE A 109 6.01 1.16 15.55
C ILE A 109 7.43 1.59 15.93
N GLY A 110 7.59 2.63 16.76
CA GLY A 110 8.89 3.09 17.25
C GLY A 110 9.79 3.75 16.20
N LEU A 111 9.27 4.03 15.00
CA LEU A 111 10.08 4.58 13.91
C LEU A 111 10.51 6.04 14.15
N MET A 112 9.72 6.82 14.89
CA MET A 112 10.12 8.18 15.28
C MET A 112 11.37 8.21 16.17
N ALA A 113 11.64 7.13 16.90
CA ALA A 113 12.83 6.97 17.75
C ALA A 113 13.94 6.15 17.07
N SER A 114 13.76 5.76 15.81
CA SER A 114 14.66 4.87 15.08
C SER A 114 15.62 5.64 14.16
N SER A 115 16.80 5.09 13.93
CA SER A 115 17.75 5.57 12.91
C SER A 115 17.45 5.05 11.50
N VAL A 116 16.43 4.19 11.36
CA VAL A 116 15.99 3.63 10.07
C VAL A 116 15.45 4.75 9.19
N LYS A 117 16.11 4.95 8.04
CA LYS A 117 15.68 5.94 7.05
C LYS A 117 14.57 5.37 6.17
N PHE A 118 13.50 6.14 6.01
CA PHE A 118 12.48 5.85 5.02
C PHE A 118 12.99 6.06 3.60
N ASN A 119 12.36 5.36 2.66
CA ASN A 119 12.63 5.60 1.25
C ASN A 119 12.12 6.99 0.87
N HIS A 120 13.00 7.83 0.34
CA HIS A 120 12.59 9.12 -0.22
C HIS A 120 11.95 8.96 -1.60
N TYR A 121 12.29 7.87 -2.31
CA TYR A 121 11.79 7.53 -3.63
C TYR A 121 11.33 6.08 -3.65
N PHE A 122 10.35 5.78 -4.50
CA PHE A 122 9.99 4.39 -4.76
C PHE A 122 11.16 3.67 -5.43
N LYS A 123 11.43 2.44 -4.98
CA LYS A 123 12.44 1.54 -5.55
C LYS A 123 11.80 0.56 -6.52
N PHE A 124 12.46 0.26 -7.63
CA PHE A 124 12.04 -0.78 -8.57
C PHE A 124 13.23 -1.54 -9.11
N CYS A 125 12.97 -2.72 -9.65
CA CYS A 125 13.96 -3.52 -10.37
C CYS A 125 13.66 -3.45 -11.87
N PRO A 126 14.63 -3.11 -12.74
CA PRO A 126 14.42 -3.09 -14.19
C PRO A 126 13.94 -4.43 -14.76
N GLN A 127 14.43 -5.55 -14.22
CA GLN A 127 14.05 -6.89 -14.68
C GLN A 127 12.63 -7.28 -14.24
N CYS A 128 12.19 -6.87 -13.04
CA CYS A 128 10.79 -6.99 -12.64
C CYS A 128 9.90 -6.20 -13.61
N VAL A 129 10.27 -4.96 -13.92
CA VAL A 129 9.53 -4.09 -14.85
C VAL A 129 9.40 -4.72 -16.25
N GLU A 130 10.46 -5.31 -16.79
CA GLU A 130 10.40 -6.03 -18.07
C GLU A 130 9.44 -7.22 -18.01
N GLY A 131 9.50 -8.01 -16.93
CA GLY A 131 8.60 -9.14 -16.71
C GLY A 131 7.14 -8.72 -16.52
N GLU A 132 6.89 -7.66 -15.77
CA GLU A 132 5.55 -7.10 -15.54
C GLU A 132 4.94 -6.60 -16.85
N MET A 133 5.72 -5.83 -17.64
CA MET A 133 5.27 -5.36 -18.95
C MET A 133 4.94 -6.53 -19.89
N TYR A 134 5.79 -7.56 -19.91
CA TYR A 134 5.56 -8.73 -20.75
C TYR A 134 4.33 -9.56 -20.32
N ASN A 135 4.15 -9.78 -19.01
CA ASN A 135 3.11 -10.67 -18.48
C ASN A 135 1.76 -9.98 -18.23
N HIS A 136 1.76 -8.69 -17.93
CA HIS A 136 0.58 -7.94 -17.48
C HIS A 136 0.25 -6.73 -18.36
N GLY A 137 1.19 -6.26 -19.18
CA GLY A 137 1.01 -5.06 -20.02
C GLY A 137 0.96 -3.75 -19.22
N GLU A 138 1.32 -3.80 -17.94
CA GLU A 138 1.40 -2.64 -17.06
C GLU A 138 2.40 -2.92 -15.93
N LEU A 139 2.81 -1.85 -15.24
CA LEU A 139 3.79 -1.90 -14.16
C LEU A 139 3.13 -1.73 -12.80
N TYR A 140 3.77 -2.23 -11.75
CA TYR A 140 3.32 -2.01 -10.38
C TYR A 140 4.47 -1.91 -9.38
N TRP A 141 4.20 -1.28 -8.23
CA TRP A 141 5.18 -1.18 -7.16
C TRP A 141 5.13 -2.42 -6.27
N HIS A 142 6.21 -3.19 -6.33
CA HIS A 142 6.47 -4.30 -5.43
C HIS A 142 6.68 -3.85 -3.98
N ARG A 143 6.08 -4.58 -3.03
CA ARG A 143 6.21 -4.35 -1.58
C ARG A 143 7.65 -4.59 -1.14
N VAL A 144 8.26 -5.68 -1.61
CA VAL A 144 9.60 -6.08 -1.14
C VAL A 144 10.66 -5.01 -1.43
N HIS A 145 10.55 -4.32 -2.58
CA HIS A 145 11.44 -3.22 -2.94
C HIS A 145 11.28 -2.01 -2.00
N GLN A 146 10.11 -1.82 -1.39
CA GLN A 146 9.87 -0.68 -0.50
C GLN A 146 10.27 -0.93 0.95
N ILE A 147 10.63 -2.14 1.33
CA ILE A 147 11.08 -2.42 2.70
C ILE A 147 12.35 -1.61 3.01
N PRO A 148 12.41 -0.88 4.13
CA PRO A 148 13.64 -0.19 4.55
C PRO A 148 14.80 -1.18 4.70
N GLY A 149 15.96 -0.84 4.13
CA GLY A 149 17.15 -1.71 4.12
C GLY A 149 17.22 -2.71 2.95
N VAL A 150 16.14 -2.93 2.21
CA VAL A 150 16.21 -3.66 0.92
C VAL A 150 16.72 -2.70 -0.14
N LEU A 151 17.97 -2.90 -0.58
CA LEU A 151 18.63 -2.06 -1.59
C LEU A 151 18.79 -2.77 -2.94
N VAL A 152 18.60 -4.09 -2.95
CA VAL A 152 18.80 -4.97 -4.10
C VAL A 152 17.55 -5.84 -4.21
N CYS A 153 17.05 -6.02 -5.43
CA CYS A 153 15.96 -6.93 -5.72
C CYS A 153 16.34 -8.36 -5.26
N PRO A 154 15.56 -9.00 -4.37
CA PRO A 154 15.89 -10.33 -3.89
C PRO A 154 15.71 -11.42 -4.95
N GLU A 155 14.95 -11.14 -6.01
CA GLU A 155 14.73 -12.09 -7.11
C GLU A 155 15.83 -12.00 -8.17
N HIS A 156 16.29 -10.78 -8.49
CA HIS A 156 17.17 -10.52 -9.63
C HIS A 156 18.60 -10.09 -9.26
N ASN A 157 18.86 -9.77 -8.00
CA ASN A 157 20.16 -9.28 -7.51
C ASN A 157 20.62 -7.98 -8.19
N THR A 158 19.68 -7.11 -8.58
CA THR A 158 19.97 -5.78 -9.17
C THR A 158 19.43 -4.64 -8.31
N ILE A 159 20.02 -3.46 -8.47
CA ILE A 159 19.58 -2.19 -7.86
C ILE A 159 18.63 -1.47 -8.81
#